data_AF-A0A7V8QM87-F1
#
_entry.id   AF-A0A7V8QM87-F1
#
_cell.length_a   1.000
_cell.length_b   1.000
_cell.length_c   1.000
_cell.angle_alpha   90.00
_cell.angle_beta   90.00
_cell.angle_gamma   90.00
#
_symmetry.space_group_name_H-M   'P 1'
#
loop_
_entity.id
_entity.type
_entity.pdbx_description
1 polymer ?
#
loop_
_entity_poly.entity_id
_entity_poly.type
_entity_poly.pdbx_seq_one_letter_code
_entity_poly.pdbx_strand_id
1 'polypeptide(L)'
;MTISREARVAAGITLLAVPTIQYGGLTLLALVTGGGAGVGGEGLVLDETQRALWRAGHAHAGVWVILSLVMQLLLDGTDLSKGVRRLARLSAPASAVVISAGFFGLAFLPAFRWMVYLGGALLFIALGITGAGLLINARTRE
;
A
#
# COMPACT_ATOMS: atom_id res chain seq x y z
N MET A 1 -17.91 6.21 -16.64
CA MET A 1 -16.66 6.83 -16.15
C MET A 1 -15.55 6.54 -17.14
N THR A 2 -14.92 7.57 -17.70
CA THR A 2 -13.70 7.41 -18.50
C THR A 2 -12.51 7.59 -17.56
N ILE A 3 -11.67 6.55 -17.40
CA ILE A 3 -10.51 6.61 -16.50
C ILE A 3 -9.44 7.54 -17.12
N SER A 4 -8.94 8.51 -16.35
CA SER A 4 -7.93 9.45 -16.84
C SER A 4 -6.63 8.74 -17.23
N ARG A 5 -5.78 9.41 -18.01
CA ARG A 5 -4.46 8.86 -18.38
C ARG A 5 -3.59 8.64 -17.14
N GLU A 6 -3.62 9.58 -16.21
CA GLU A 6 -2.87 9.54 -14.96
C GLU A 6 -3.35 8.39 -14.06
N ALA A 7 -4.67 8.20 -13.96
CA ALA A 7 -5.25 7.07 -13.23
C ALA A 7 -4.86 5.72 -13.85
N ARG A 8 -4.88 5.59 -15.19
CA ARG A 8 -4.44 4.37 -15.89
C ARG A 8 -2.98 4.03 -15.62
N VAL A 9 -2.10 5.02 -15.69
CA VAL A 9 -0.67 4.82 -15.41
C VAL A 9 -0.45 4.42 -13.96
N ALA A 10 -1.03 5.16 -13.01
CA ALA A 10 -0.89 4.87 -11.59
C ALA A 10 -1.46 3.49 -11.24
N ALA A 11 -2.65 3.14 -11.76
CA ALA A 11 -3.26 1.83 -11.55
C ALA A 11 -2.43 0.69 -12.16
N GLY A 12 -1.92 0.88 -13.38
CA GLY A 12 -1.05 -0.09 -14.04
C GLY A 12 0.22 -0.37 -13.23
N ILE A 13 0.92 0.68 -12.79
CA ILE A 13 2.10 0.54 -11.92
C ILE A 13 1.74 -0.16 -10.61
N THR A 14 0.62 0.22 -9.99
CA THR A 14 0.15 -0.36 -8.73
C THR A 14 -0.14 -1.85 -8.88
N LEU A 15 -0.75 -2.28 -9.99
CA LEU A 15 -1.03 -3.69 -10.27
C LEU A 15 0.26 -4.50 -10.48
N LEU A 16 1.30 -3.90 -11.06
CA LEU A 16 2.60 -4.56 -11.21
C LEU A 16 3.31 -4.83 -9.88
N ALA A 17 2.87 -4.22 -8.77
CA ALA A 17 3.33 -4.58 -7.43
C ALA A 17 2.66 -5.86 -6.88
N VAL A 18 1.53 -6.31 -7.45
CA VAL A 18 0.81 -7.48 -6.92
C VAL A 18 1.63 -8.77 -6.97
N PRO A 19 2.39 -9.09 -8.03
CA PRO A 19 3.27 -10.26 -8.03
C PRO A 19 4.28 -10.29 -6.88
N THR A 20 4.80 -9.12 -6.45
CA THR A 20 5.72 -9.07 -5.30
C THR A 20 5.00 -9.36 -3.99
N ILE A 21 3.72 -8.98 -3.88
CA ILE A 21 2.86 -9.33 -2.74
C ILE A 21 2.63 -10.85 -2.72
N GLN A 22 2.31 -11.45 -3.87
CA GLN A 22 2.12 -12.91 -3.99
C GLN A 22 3.37 -13.67 -3.56
N TYR A 23 4.55 -13.22 -4.00
CA TYR A 23 5.83 -13.79 -3.56
C TYR A 23 6.02 -13.67 -2.04
N GLY A 24 5.71 -12.51 -1.45
CA GLY A 24 5.70 -12.35 0.01
C GLY A 24 4.73 -13.30 0.71
N GLY A 25 3.59 -13.61 0.10
CA GLY A 25 2.63 -14.59 0.60
C GLY A 25 3.17 -16.02 0.57
N LEU A 26 3.86 -16.40 -0.51
CA LEU A 26 4.56 -17.68 -0.59
C LEU A 26 5.68 -17.79 0.45
N THR A 27 6.40 -16.70 0.70
CA THR A 27 7.44 -16.65 1.75
C THR A 27 6.82 -16.80 3.13
N LEU A 28 5.71 -16.12 3.40
CA LEU A 28 4.96 -16.29 4.63
C LEU A 28 4.42 -17.72 4.79
N LEU A 29 3.94 -18.33 3.71
CA LEU A 29 3.50 -19.74 3.74
C LEU A 29 4.66 -20.66 4.15
N ALA A 30 5.86 -20.44 3.63
CA ALA A 30 7.06 -21.17 4.05
C ALA A 30 7.36 -20.96 5.53
N LEU A 31 7.32 -19.72 6.01
CA LEU A 31 7.58 -19.39 7.42
C LEU A 31 6.57 -20.03 8.39
N VAL A 32 5.28 -20.04 8.06
CA VAL A 32 4.25 -20.59 8.94
C VAL A 32 4.14 -22.11 8.88
N THR A 33 4.58 -22.73 7.78
CA THR A 33 4.60 -24.20 7.61
C THR A 33 5.94 -24.85 7.94
N GLY A 34 6.94 -24.06 8.38
CA GLY A 34 8.28 -24.57 8.64
C GLY A 34 8.98 -25.12 7.38
N GLY A 35 8.68 -24.54 6.21
CA GLY A 35 9.20 -24.98 4.91
C GLY A 35 8.42 -26.11 4.24
N GLY A 36 7.31 -26.57 4.82
CA GLY A 36 6.47 -27.62 4.21
C GLY A 36 5.70 -27.18 2.96
N ALA A 37 5.45 -25.88 2.80
CA ALA A 37 4.82 -25.29 1.61
C ALA A 37 5.26 -23.84 1.43
N GLY A 38 5.28 -23.32 0.19
CA GLY A 38 5.75 -21.96 -0.10
C GLY A 38 7.18 -21.92 -0.67
N VAL A 39 7.80 -20.74 -0.71
CA VAL A 39 9.16 -20.56 -1.25
C VAL A 39 9.87 -19.40 -0.56
N GLY A 40 11.20 -19.49 -0.40
CA GLY A 40 12.05 -18.35 0.01
C GLY A 40 12.16 -18.09 1.52
N GLY A 41 11.49 -18.90 2.36
CA GLY A 41 11.52 -18.81 3.83
C GLY A 41 12.24 -19.99 4.52
N GLU A 42 12.80 -20.90 3.75
CA GLU A 42 13.45 -22.12 4.25
C GLU A 42 14.66 -21.78 5.13
N GLY A 43 14.69 -22.33 6.35
CA GLY A 43 15.79 -22.10 7.30
C GLY A 43 15.75 -20.78 8.08
N LEU A 44 14.80 -19.87 7.79
CA LEU A 44 14.59 -18.67 8.60
C LEU A 44 13.87 -19.02 9.91
N VAL A 45 14.58 -18.88 11.03
CA VAL A 45 13.99 -19.00 12.37
C VAL A 45 13.67 -17.60 12.88
N LEU A 46 12.39 -17.26 12.87
CA LEU A 46 11.88 -15.99 13.38
C LEU A 46 11.26 -16.16 14.77
N ASP A 47 11.56 -15.21 15.65
CA ASP A 47 10.83 -15.08 16.91
C ASP A 47 9.35 -14.67 16.68
N GLU A 48 8.57 -14.63 17.75
CA GLU A 48 7.15 -14.30 17.67
C GLU A 48 6.89 -12.88 17.15
N THR A 49 7.71 -11.91 17.56
CA THR A 49 7.58 -10.51 17.16
C THR A 49 7.90 -10.35 15.68
N GLN A 50 9.00 -10.94 15.21
CA GLN A 50 9.41 -10.94 13.82
C GLN A 50 8.34 -11.59 12.93
N ARG A 51 7.77 -12.71 13.36
CA ARG A 51 6.69 -13.39 12.63
C ARG A 51 5.43 -12.52 12.57
N ALA A 52 5.06 -11.85 13.66
CA ALA A 52 3.94 -10.93 13.69
C ALA A 52 4.15 -9.74 12.74
N LEU A 53 5.34 -9.15 12.73
CA LEU A 53 5.72 -8.06 11.82
C LEU A 53 5.64 -8.50 10.35
N TRP A 54 6.14 -9.68 10.01
CA TRP A 54 6.02 -10.22 8.65
C TRP A 54 4.57 -10.46 8.23
N ARG A 55 3.74 -11.02 9.11
CA ARG A 55 2.30 -11.18 8.85
C ARG A 55 1.63 -9.82 8.63
N ALA A 56 1.93 -8.83 9.46
CA ALA A 56 1.41 -7.48 9.32
C ALA A 56 1.85 -6.83 7.99
N GLY A 57 3.12 -6.96 7.60
CA GLY A 57 3.65 -6.41 6.35
C GLY A 57 2.92 -6.95 5.12
N HIS A 58 2.69 -8.26 5.04
CA HIS A 58 1.96 -8.86 3.93
C HIS A 58 0.47 -8.54 3.94
N ALA A 59 -0.19 -8.61 5.10
CA ALA A 59 -1.62 -8.32 5.22
C ALA A 59 -1.96 -6.89 4.77
N HIS A 60 -1.13 -5.92 5.16
CA HIS A 60 -1.31 -4.52 4.77
C HIS A 60 -1.03 -4.27 3.27
N ALA A 61 -0.15 -5.04 2.64
CA ALA A 61 0.25 -4.81 1.25
C ALA A 61 -0.96 -4.91 0.30
N GLY A 62 -1.75 -5.98 0.43
CA GLY A 62 -2.92 -6.23 -0.43
C GLY A 62 -4.02 -5.20 -0.24
N VAL A 63 -4.40 -4.91 1.01
CA VAL A 63 -5.48 -3.94 1.32
C VAL A 63 -5.11 -2.53 0.87
N TRP A 64 -3.87 -2.09 1.06
CA TRP A 64 -3.43 -0.75 0.63
C TRP A 64 -3.25 -0.64 -0.88
N VAL A 65 -2.87 -1.72 -1.57
CA VAL A 65 -2.90 -1.77 -3.04
C VAL A 65 -4.33 -1.61 -3.56
N ILE A 66 -5.29 -2.36 -3.00
CA ILE A 66 -6.70 -2.25 -3.41
C ILE A 66 -7.23 -0.83 -3.13
N LEU A 67 -6.99 -0.30 -1.93
CA LEU A 67 -7.40 1.06 -1.58
C LEU A 67 -6.78 2.09 -2.53
N SER A 68 -5.50 1.96 -2.87
CA SER A 68 -4.83 2.82 -3.85
C SER A 68 -5.53 2.78 -5.22
N LEU A 69 -5.89 1.60 -5.72
CA LEU A 69 -6.61 1.45 -6.98
C LEU A 69 -7.98 2.13 -6.94
N VAL A 70 -8.74 1.93 -5.85
CA VAL A 70 -10.02 2.60 -5.63
C VAL A 70 -9.85 4.13 -5.62
N MET A 71 -8.83 4.63 -4.91
CA MET A 71 -8.54 6.06 -4.85
C MET A 71 -8.19 6.65 -6.22
N GLN A 72 -7.54 5.89 -7.12
CA GLN A 72 -7.28 6.39 -8.47
C GLN A 72 -8.59 6.76 -9.20
N LEU A 73 -9.64 5.95 -9.01
CA LEU A 73 -10.96 6.17 -9.60
C LEU A 73 -11.70 7.33 -8.92
N LEU A 74 -11.67 7.36 -7.58
CA LEU A 74 -12.31 8.42 -6.80
C LEU A 74 -11.72 9.81 -7.11
N LEU A 75 -10.40 9.91 -7.26
CA LEU A 75 -9.71 11.16 -7.55
C LEU A 75 -10.09 11.77 -8.90
N ASP A 76 -10.56 10.98 -9.87
CA ASP A 76 -11.08 11.50 -11.15
C ASP A 76 -12.42 12.24 -10.97
N GLY A 77 -13.15 11.97 -9.88
CA GLY A 77 -14.42 12.64 -9.55
C GLY A 77 -14.28 13.93 -8.72
N THR A 78 -13.06 14.35 -8.41
CA THR A 78 -12.78 15.53 -7.58
C THR A 78 -12.38 16.74 -8.43
N ASP A 79 -12.74 17.96 -8.05
CA ASP A 79 -12.34 19.22 -8.73
C ASP A 79 -11.06 19.82 -8.12
N LEU A 80 -10.21 18.97 -7.54
CA LEU A 80 -8.91 19.34 -7.00
C LEU A 80 -7.96 19.83 -8.09
N SER A 81 -7.05 20.73 -7.73
CA SER A 81 -5.98 21.18 -8.63
C SER A 81 -5.10 20.01 -9.09
N LYS A 82 -4.51 20.12 -10.29
CA LYS A 82 -3.68 19.06 -10.88
C LYS A 82 -2.56 18.60 -9.95
N GLY A 83 -1.92 19.53 -9.23
CA GLY A 83 -0.84 19.23 -8.29
C GLY A 83 -1.30 18.41 -7.09
N VAL A 84 -2.40 18.82 -6.47
CA VAL A 84 -2.97 18.12 -5.29
C VAL A 84 -3.47 16.73 -5.67
N ARG A 85 -4.14 16.60 -6.82
CA ARG A 85 -4.57 15.29 -7.33
C ARG A 85 -3.38 14.38 -7.59
N ARG A 86 -2.32 14.89 -8.25
CA ARG A 86 -1.10 14.12 -8.52
C ARG A 86 -0.43 13.64 -7.22
N LEU A 87 -0.37 14.49 -6.20
CA LEU A 87 0.17 14.12 -4.90
C LEU A 87 -0.60 12.92 -4.31
N ALA A 88 -1.93 13.00 -4.22
CA ALA A 88 -2.74 11.89 -3.69
C ALA A 88 -2.60 10.60 -4.52
N ARG A 89 -2.54 10.73 -5.86
CA ARG A 89 -2.36 9.59 -6.77
C ARG A 89 -1.06 8.84 -6.56
N LEU A 90 0.01 9.54 -6.19
CA LEU A 90 1.33 8.94 -5.96
C LEU A 90 1.50 8.47 -4.50
N SER A 91 0.98 9.23 -3.54
CA SER A 91 1.07 8.90 -2.12
C SER A 91 0.36 7.59 -1.77
N ALA A 92 -0.80 7.30 -2.38
CA ALA A 92 -1.54 6.07 -2.11
C ALA A 92 -0.75 4.79 -2.46
N PRO A 93 -0.27 4.56 -3.70
CA PRO A 93 0.52 3.36 -4.00
C PRO A 93 1.88 3.36 -3.29
N ALA A 94 2.51 4.54 -3.11
CA ALA A 94 3.76 4.63 -2.36
C ALA A 94 3.58 4.18 -0.90
N SER A 95 2.47 4.56 -0.24
CA SER A 95 2.19 4.12 1.12
C SER A 95 2.06 2.59 1.24
N ALA A 96 1.43 1.94 0.27
CA ALA A 96 1.26 0.48 0.28
C ALA A 96 2.63 -0.23 0.30
N VAL A 97 3.55 0.21 -0.56
CA VAL A 97 4.91 -0.34 -0.63
C VAL A 97 5.71 -0.01 0.63
N VAL A 98 5.70 1.26 1.05
CA VAL A 98 6.54 1.76 2.15
C VAL A 98 6.12 1.17 3.50
N ILE A 99 4.82 1.05 3.77
CA ILE A 99 4.31 0.42 5.02
C ILE A 99 4.76 -1.03 5.08
N SER A 100 4.53 -1.81 4.02
CA SER A 100 4.86 -3.24 3.98
C SER A 100 6.37 -3.48 4.07
N ALA A 101 7.18 -2.70 3.33
CA ALA A 101 8.62 -2.75 3.44
C ALA A 101 9.11 -2.38 4.86
N GLY A 102 8.47 -1.39 5.48
CA GLY A 102 8.73 -0.99 6.86
C GLY A 102 8.51 -2.14 7.85
N PHE A 103 7.38 -2.84 7.75
CA PHE A 103 7.12 -4.00 8.62
C PHE A 103 8.11 -5.15 8.42
N PHE A 104 8.43 -5.50 7.17
CA PHE A 104 9.40 -6.57 6.88
C PHE A 104 10.80 -6.24 7.40
N GLY A 105 11.28 -5.03 7.16
CA GLY A 105 12.61 -4.63 7.63
C GLY A 105 12.65 -4.38 9.14
N LEU A 106 11.54 -3.93 9.77
CA LEU A 106 11.47 -3.73 11.22
C LEU A 106 11.67 -5.04 12.00
N ALA A 107 11.37 -6.19 11.39
CA ALA A 107 11.67 -7.49 11.99
C ALA A 107 13.18 -7.69 12.25
N PHE A 108 14.06 -6.99 11.54
CA PHE A 108 15.51 -7.19 11.66
C PHE A 108 16.25 -5.91 12.07
N LEU A 109 15.72 -4.74 11.70
CA LEU A 109 16.39 -3.45 11.86
C LEU A 109 15.40 -2.43 12.44
N PRO A 110 15.59 -1.97 13.70
CA PRO A 110 14.69 -1.02 14.35
C PRO A 110 14.45 0.29 13.58
N ALA A 111 15.42 0.71 12.75
CA ALA A 111 15.33 1.93 11.94
C ALA A 111 14.16 1.90 10.94
N PHE A 112 13.72 0.71 10.49
CA PHE A 112 12.60 0.57 9.55
C PHE A 112 11.25 1.01 10.14
N ARG A 113 11.15 1.24 11.45
CA ARG A 113 9.96 1.88 12.06
C ARG A 113 9.60 3.21 11.39
N TRP A 114 10.62 3.96 10.93
CA TRP A 114 10.41 5.23 10.26
C TRP A 114 9.75 5.07 8.90
N MET A 115 9.95 3.95 8.20
CA MET A 115 9.23 3.65 6.98
C MET A 115 7.76 3.37 7.27
N VAL A 116 7.44 2.65 8.36
CA VAL A 116 6.04 2.45 8.76
C VAL A 116 5.35 3.79 9.01
N TYR A 117 6.00 4.70 9.75
CA TYR A 117 5.45 6.04 10.00
C TYR A 117 5.33 6.89 8.74
N LEU A 118 6.35 6.90 7.87
CA LEU A 118 6.32 7.63 6.60
C LEU A 118 5.21 7.11 5.69
N GLY A 119 5.09 5.79 5.56
CA GLY A 119 4.04 5.17 4.79
C GLY A 119 2.65 5.48 5.34
N GLY A 120 2.48 5.46 6.66
CA GLY A 120 1.25 5.88 7.32
C GLY A 120 0.90 7.35 7.05
N ALA A 121 1.89 8.25 7.08
CA ALA A 121 1.69 9.66 6.75
C ALA A 121 1.30 9.86 5.28
N LEU A 122 1.92 9.14 4.33
CA LEU A 122 1.55 9.17 2.92
C LEU A 122 0.10 8.69 2.71
N LEU A 123 -0.30 7.60 3.38
CA LEU A 123 -1.66 7.09 3.32
C LEU A 123 -2.66 8.11 3.87
N PHE A 124 -2.35 8.70 5.03
CA PHE A 124 -3.17 9.73 5.65
C PHE A 124 -3.37 10.94 4.74
N ILE A 125 -2.29 11.44 4.12
CA ILE A 125 -2.35 12.55 3.16
C ILE A 125 -3.24 12.18 1.97
N ALA A 126 -3.04 11.00 1.39
CA ALA A 126 -3.78 10.57 0.21
C ALA A 126 -5.29 10.43 0.52
N LEU A 127 -5.63 9.82 1.65
CA LEU A 127 -7.00 9.66 2.13
C LEU A 127 -7.64 11.01 2.45
N GLY A 128 -6.94 11.88 3.18
CA GLY A 128 -7.43 13.20 3.54
C GLY A 128 -7.72 14.07 2.30
N ILE A 129 -6.80 14.11 1.35
CA ILE A 129 -6.99 14.85 0.09
C ILE A 129 -8.19 14.29 -0.69
N THR A 130 -8.25 12.96 -0.86
CA THR A 130 -9.31 12.33 -1.66
C THR A 130 -10.68 12.52 -1.00
N GLY A 131 -10.80 12.25 0.29
CA GLY A 131 -12.04 12.40 1.05
C GLY A 131 -12.52 13.85 1.12
N ALA A 132 -11.63 14.79 1.45
CA ALA A 132 -11.98 16.21 1.46
C ALA A 132 -12.39 16.70 0.07
N GLY A 133 -11.67 16.30 -0.98
CA GLY A 133 -12.01 16.65 -2.36
C GLY A 133 -13.40 16.17 -2.79
N LEU A 134 -13.79 14.95 -2.39
CA LEU A 134 -15.13 14.42 -2.66
C LEU A 134 -16.22 15.21 -1.91
N LEU A 135 -15.98 15.53 -0.62
CA LEU A 135 -16.94 16.28 0.20
C LEU A 135 -17.12 17.73 -0.28
N ILE A 136 -16.04 18.39 -0.71
CA ILE A 136 -16.11 19.75 -1.27
C ILE A 136 -16.94 19.73 -2.55
N ASN A 137 -16.66 18.79 -3.46
CA ASN A 137 -17.39 18.65 -4.72
C ASN A 137 -18.88 18.37 -4.54
N ALA A 138 -19.25 17.60 -3.52
CA ALA A 138 -20.65 17.29 -3.22
C ALA A 138 -21.45 18.55 -2.85
N ARG A 139 -20.83 19.50 -2.13
CA ARG A 139 -21.48 20.75 -1.71
C ARG A 139 -21.65 21.76 -2.84
N THR A 140 -20.81 21.70 -3.87
CA THR A 140 -20.84 22.66 -4.99
C THR A 140 -21.76 22.27 -6.14
N ARG A 141 -22.34 21.05 -6.08
CA ARG A 141 -23.22 20.51 -7.13
C ARG A 141 -24.70 20.52 -6.74
N GLU A 142 -25.04 21.10 -5.59
CA GLU A 142 -26.39 21.54 -5.20
C GLU A 142 -26.60 23.00 -5.61
#